data_AF-A0A7R9LXJ4-F1
#
_entry.id   AF-A0A7R9LXJ4-F1
#
_cell.length_a   1.000
_cell.length_b   1.000
_cell.length_c   1.000
_cell.angle_alpha   90.00
_cell.angle_beta   90.00
_cell.angle_gamma   90.00
#
_symmetry.space_group_name_H-M   'P 1'
#
loop_
_entity.id
_entity.type
_entity.pdbx_description
1 polymer ?
#
loop_
_entity_poly.entity_id
_entity_poly.type
_entity_poly.pdbx_seq_one_letter_code
_entity_poly.pdbx_strand_id
1 'polypeptide(L)'
;MKFLLTHFIIVIQYVHKCLKTLKYKCIKKVMNFLSGILQYLPESLTSKVVGRDAVFRSTTNKTFENEDSLPSLPVPPLRSTLDHYLETVRPVVTDEEYKITETICRNFENEVGVDLQKMLIKRSELHKNWLEQWWEDVAYLQGRLPLIPFSNMTGSQPNFDFWPIKTGT
;
A
#
# COMPACT_ATOMS: atom_id res chain seq x y z
N MET A 1 24.87 19.72 -37.75
CA MET A 1 25.03 19.09 -36.42
C MET A 1 23.84 18.24 -35.95
N LYS A 2 22.64 18.31 -36.56
CA LYS A 2 21.47 17.47 -36.16
C LYS A 2 21.51 16.02 -36.70
N PHE A 3 22.19 15.74 -37.81
CA PHE A 3 22.23 14.40 -38.42
C PHE A 3 23.13 13.38 -37.69
N LEU A 4 24.20 13.83 -37.03
CA LEU A 4 25.11 12.94 -36.29
C LEU A 4 24.51 12.49 -34.94
N LEU A 5 23.69 13.34 -34.31
CA LEU A 5 23.04 13.01 -33.03
C LEU A 5 21.99 11.89 -33.20
N THR A 6 21.21 11.92 -34.29
CA THR A 6 20.16 10.92 -34.55
C THR A 6 20.74 9.52 -34.81
N HIS A 7 21.86 9.43 -35.54
CA HIS A 7 22.52 8.14 -35.80
C HIS A 7 23.14 7.56 -34.52
N PHE A 8 23.70 8.40 -33.65
CA PHE A 8 24.28 7.94 -32.39
C PHE A 8 23.23 7.39 -31.41
N ILE A 9 22.06 8.02 -31.34
CA ILE A 9 20.94 7.55 -30.50
C ILE A 9 20.40 6.20 -30.98
N ILE A 10 20.28 5.99 -32.30
CA ILE A 10 19.80 4.72 -32.86
C ILE A 10 20.79 3.59 -32.54
N VAL A 11 22.09 3.83 -32.63
CA VAL A 11 23.12 2.83 -32.29
C VAL A 11 23.07 2.48 -30.81
N ILE A 12 22.92 3.45 -29.91
CA ILE A 12 22.79 3.18 -28.47
C ILE A 12 21.51 2.39 -28.16
N GLN A 13 20.36 2.74 -28.76
CA GLN A 13 19.13 1.98 -28.58
C GLN A 13 19.24 0.55 -29.11
N TYR A 14 19.92 0.37 -30.25
CA TYR A 14 20.18 -0.95 -30.82
C TYR A 14 21.10 -1.79 -29.95
N VAL A 15 22.20 -1.22 -29.45
CA VAL A 15 23.13 -1.89 -28.52
C VAL A 15 22.45 -2.22 -27.20
N HIS A 16 21.62 -1.33 -26.66
CA HIS A 16 20.84 -1.58 -25.42
C HIS A 16 19.81 -2.70 -25.62
N LYS A 17 19.12 -2.74 -26.76
CA LYS A 17 18.18 -3.81 -27.12
C LYS A 17 18.89 -5.14 -27.34
N CYS A 18 20.05 -5.14 -27.99
CA CYS A 18 20.93 -6.30 -28.14
C CYS A 18 21.42 -6.80 -26.78
N LEU A 19 21.89 -5.92 -25.89
CA LEU A 19 22.34 -6.27 -24.53
C LEU A 19 21.21 -6.85 -23.67
N LYS A 20 20.00 -6.28 -23.72
CA LYS A 20 18.81 -6.85 -23.05
C LYS A 20 18.45 -8.23 -23.60
N THR A 21 18.46 -8.38 -24.93
CA THR A 21 18.10 -9.65 -25.59
C THR A 21 19.15 -10.74 -25.36
N LEU A 22 20.44 -10.38 -25.35
CA LEU A 22 21.57 -11.28 -25.06
C LEU A 22 21.56 -11.71 -23.59
N LYS A 23 21.37 -10.77 -22.64
CA LYS A 23 21.19 -11.11 -21.22
C LYS A 23 19.99 -12.04 -21.03
N TYR A 24 18.85 -11.76 -21.65
CA TYR A 24 17.64 -12.58 -21.49
C TYR A 24 17.78 -13.98 -22.11
N LYS A 25 18.43 -14.10 -23.29
CA LYS A 25 18.70 -15.41 -23.92
C LYS A 25 19.74 -16.23 -23.14
N CYS A 26 20.78 -15.58 -22.62
CA CYS A 26 21.80 -16.25 -21.81
C CYS A 26 21.22 -16.70 -20.46
N ILE A 27 20.46 -15.84 -19.78
CA ILE A 27 19.72 -16.18 -18.56
C ILE A 27 18.74 -17.32 -18.85
N LYS A 28 17.98 -17.29 -19.95
CA LYS A 28 17.06 -18.39 -20.29
C LYS A 28 17.80 -19.70 -20.55
N LYS A 29 18.98 -19.68 -21.20
CA LYS A 29 19.83 -20.87 -21.36
C LYS A 29 20.36 -21.38 -20.03
N VAL A 30 20.81 -20.51 -19.15
CA VAL A 30 21.29 -20.87 -17.80
C VAL A 30 20.14 -21.42 -16.96
N MET A 31 18.96 -20.80 -16.97
CA MET A 31 17.78 -21.28 -16.26
C MET A 31 17.30 -22.64 -16.80
N ASN A 32 17.32 -22.85 -18.12
CA ASN A 32 17.01 -24.14 -18.72
C ASN A 32 18.04 -25.22 -18.35
N PHE A 33 19.33 -24.87 -18.37
CA PHE A 33 20.42 -25.77 -17.97
C PHE A 33 20.31 -26.15 -16.48
N LEU A 34 20.06 -25.16 -15.61
CA LEU A 34 19.80 -25.39 -14.19
C LEU A 34 18.54 -26.23 -13.97
N SER A 35 17.46 -26.01 -14.73
CA SER A 35 16.25 -26.85 -14.65
C SER A 35 16.51 -28.30 -15.08
N GLY A 36 17.39 -28.52 -16.05
CA GLY A 36 17.82 -29.84 -16.47
C GLY A 36 18.65 -30.54 -15.40
N ILE A 37 19.54 -29.82 -14.71
CA ILE A 37 20.32 -30.36 -13.58
C ILE A 37 19.43 -30.73 -12.39
N LEU A 38 18.39 -29.93 -12.11
CA LEU A 38 17.42 -30.20 -11.04
C LEU A 38 16.71 -31.56 -11.19
N GLN A 39 16.58 -32.08 -12.41
CA GLN A 39 15.98 -33.39 -12.68
C GLN A 39 16.87 -34.58 -12.25
N TYR A 40 18.18 -34.37 -12.09
CA TYR A 40 19.15 -35.42 -11.73
C TYR A 40 19.58 -35.36 -10.26
N LEU A 41 19.05 -34.41 -9.48
CA LEU A 41 19.31 -34.31 -8.05
C LEU A 41 18.40 -35.28 -7.26
N PRO A 42 18.92 -36.01 -6.25
CA PRO A 42 18.12 -36.89 -5.42
C PRO A 42 17.02 -36.09 -4.68
N GLU A 43 15.86 -36.72 -4.45
CA GLU A 43 14.71 -36.09 -3.77
C GLU A 43 15.05 -35.49 -2.39
N SER A 44 16.08 -36.00 -1.73
CA SER A 44 16.61 -35.49 -0.46
C SER A 44 17.25 -34.10 -0.56
N LEU A 45 17.71 -33.68 -1.75
CA LEU A 45 18.24 -32.33 -2.03
C LEU A 45 17.20 -31.39 -2.64
N THR A 46 16.16 -31.90 -3.31
CA THR A 46 15.06 -31.09 -3.87
C THR A 46 13.97 -30.78 -2.83
N SER A 47 13.69 -31.71 -1.91
CA SER A 47 12.70 -31.54 -0.84
C SER A 47 13.02 -30.43 0.17
N LYS A 48 14.29 -30.02 0.29
CA LYS A 48 14.72 -28.93 1.19
C LYS A 48 14.72 -27.55 0.57
N VAL A 49 14.54 -27.44 -0.74
CA VAL A 49 14.32 -26.14 -1.40
C VAL A 49 12.82 -25.97 -1.54
N VAL A 50 12.14 -25.82 -0.41
CA VAL A 50 10.88 -25.06 -0.41
C VAL A 50 11.30 -23.66 -0.78
N GLY A 51 11.23 -23.32 -2.07
CA GLY A 51 11.51 -21.97 -2.53
C GLY A 51 10.71 -21.00 -1.69
N ARG A 52 11.27 -19.85 -1.31
CA ARG A 52 10.58 -18.83 -0.51
C ARG A 52 9.14 -18.59 -0.99
N ASP A 53 8.93 -18.67 -2.30
CA ASP A 53 7.62 -18.53 -2.95
C ASP A 53 6.56 -19.55 -2.50
N ALA A 54 6.95 -20.75 -2.08
CA ALA A 54 6.04 -21.82 -1.66
C ALA A 54 5.57 -21.68 -0.20
N VAL A 55 6.24 -20.87 0.64
CA VAL A 55 5.84 -20.63 2.04
C VAL A 55 4.80 -19.49 2.14
N PHE A 56 4.86 -18.50 1.26
CA PHE A 56 4.08 -17.26 1.39
C PHE A 56 2.95 -17.10 0.37
N ARG A 57 2.79 -18.03 -0.57
CA ARG A 57 1.76 -17.95 -1.61
C ARG A 57 0.72 -19.04 -1.43
N SER A 58 -0.54 -18.63 -1.26
CA SER A 58 -1.66 -19.57 -1.36
C SER A 58 -1.75 -20.15 -2.78
N THR A 59 -1.95 -21.46 -2.88
CA THR A 59 -2.19 -22.15 -4.15
C THR A 59 -3.67 -22.21 -4.51
N THR A 60 -4.55 -21.94 -3.54
CA THR A 60 -6.01 -22.05 -3.71
C THR A 60 -6.65 -20.71 -4.02
N ASN A 61 -6.12 -19.63 -3.44
CA ASN A 61 -6.77 -18.32 -3.43
C ASN A 61 -5.83 -17.26 -4.02
N LYS A 62 -6.37 -16.34 -4.82
CA LYS A 62 -5.61 -15.19 -5.34
C LYS A 62 -5.65 -14.05 -4.33
N THR A 63 -4.56 -13.28 -4.26
CA THR A 63 -4.41 -12.16 -3.30
C THR A 63 -5.57 -11.17 -3.29
N PHE A 64 -6.16 -10.87 -4.45
CA PHE A 64 -7.22 -9.85 -4.60
C PHE A 64 -8.57 -10.43 -5.02
N GLU A 65 -8.80 -11.74 -4.83
CA GLU A 65 -10.02 -12.39 -5.32
C GLU A 65 -11.32 -11.86 -4.69
N ASN A 66 -11.22 -11.30 -3.48
CA ASN A 66 -12.38 -10.79 -2.73
C ASN A 66 -12.53 -9.28 -2.81
N GLU A 67 -11.64 -8.57 -3.51
CA GLU A 67 -11.57 -7.10 -3.44
C GLU A 67 -12.84 -6.43 -3.96
N ASP A 68 -13.42 -6.98 -5.02
CA ASP A 68 -14.67 -6.50 -5.59
C ASP A 68 -15.87 -6.78 -4.67
N SER A 69 -15.82 -7.85 -3.88
CA SER A 69 -16.90 -8.27 -2.97
C SER A 69 -16.98 -7.47 -1.66
N LEU A 70 -15.95 -6.69 -1.33
CA LEU A 70 -15.95 -5.87 -0.12
C LEU A 70 -17.08 -4.84 -0.14
N PRO A 71 -17.78 -4.62 0.99
CA PRO A 71 -18.81 -3.61 1.08
C PRO A 71 -18.23 -2.20 0.96
N SER A 72 -19.04 -1.25 0.49
CA SER A 72 -18.67 0.16 0.51
C SER A 72 -18.54 0.68 1.94
N LEU A 73 -17.67 1.66 2.17
CA LEU A 73 -17.50 2.30 3.47
C LEU A 73 -18.80 3.06 3.85
N PRO A 74 -19.47 2.72 4.95
CA PRO A 74 -20.70 3.40 5.34
C PRO A 74 -20.43 4.83 5.82
N VAL A 75 -21.46 5.68 5.73
CA VAL A 75 -21.48 6.99 6.39
C VAL A 75 -22.28 6.85 7.69
N PRO A 76 -21.68 7.08 8.87
CA PRO A 76 -22.42 6.98 10.13
C PRO A 76 -23.49 8.08 10.24
N PRO A 77 -24.61 7.84 10.96
CA PRO A 77 -25.60 8.88 11.20
C PRO A 77 -25.02 10.04 12.01
N LEU A 78 -25.31 11.28 11.58
CA LEU A 78 -24.79 12.50 12.21
C LEU A 78 -24.97 12.52 13.73
N ARG A 79 -26.18 12.22 14.21
CA ARG A 79 -26.49 12.18 15.64
C ARG A 79 -25.61 11.20 16.40
N SER A 80 -25.46 9.97 15.89
CA SER A 80 -24.62 8.95 16.52
C SER A 80 -23.14 9.39 16.55
N THR A 81 -22.67 10.09 15.53
CA THR A 81 -21.31 10.65 15.51
C THR A 81 -21.14 11.76 16.55
N LEU A 82 -22.12 12.66 16.70
CA LEU A 82 -22.07 13.74 17.68
C LEU A 82 -22.20 13.24 19.12
N ASP A 83 -23.07 12.26 19.37
CA ASP A 83 -23.20 11.62 20.69
C ASP A 83 -21.88 10.97 21.10
N HIS A 84 -21.26 10.20 20.21
CA HIS A 84 -19.96 9.59 20.47
C HIS A 84 -18.84 10.63 20.64
N TYR A 85 -18.86 11.70 19.85
CA TYR A 85 -17.94 12.82 20.04
C TYR A 85 -18.07 13.42 21.44
N LEU A 86 -19.29 13.70 21.91
CA LEU A 86 -19.54 14.23 23.25
C LEU A 86 -19.05 13.28 24.35
N GLU A 87 -19.28 11.97 24.22
CA GLU A 87 -18.74 10.97 25.14
C GLU A 87 -17.20 11.00 25.19
N THR A 88 -16.53 11.13 24.04
CA THR A 88 -15.05 11.13 23.97
C THR A 88 -14.42 12.40 24.51
N VAL A 89 -15.07 13.56 24.38
CA VAL A 89 -14.54 14.83 24.91
C VAL A 89 -14.80 15.00 26.40
N ARG A 90 -15.86 14.40 26.94
CA ARG A 90 -16.26 14.54 28.35
C ARG A 90 -15.12 14.36 29.37
N PRO A 91 -14.22 13.36 29.26
CA PRO A 91 -13.15 13.17 30.25
C PRO A 91 -11.98 14.14 30.15
N VAL A 92 -11.86 14.94 29.08
CA VAL A 92 -10.68 15.80 28.82
C VAL A 92 -10.97 17.31 28.96
N VAL A 93 -12.22 17.68 29.24
CA VAL A 93 -12.66 19.08 29.36
C VAL A 93 -13.32 19.36 30.70
N THR A 94 -13.38 20.63 31.08
CA THR A 94 -14.14 21.11 32.24
C THR A 94 -15.66 21.05 32.00
N ASP A 95 -16.45 21.18 33.06
CA ASP A 95 -17.92 21.20 32.94
C ASP A 95 -18.42 22.40 32.13
N GLU A 96 -17.78 23.55 32.27
CA GLU A 96 -18.07 24.76 31.50
C GLU A 96 -17.79 24.55 30.00
N GLU A 97 -16.62 24.02 29.66
CA GLU A 97 -16.24 23.71 28.27
C GLU A 97 -17.14 22.64 27.65
N TYR A 98 -17.53 21.63 28.43
CA TYR A 98 -18.45 20.59 27.98
C TYR A 98 -19.81 21.17 27.60
N LYS A 99 -20.40 22.04 28.44
CA LYS A 99 -21.69 22.69 28.16
C LYS A 99 -21.65 23.54 26.89
N ILE A 100 -20.53 24.23 26.65
CA ILE A 100 -20.30 24.98 25.42
C ILE A 100 -20.25 24.01 24.22
N THR A 101 -19.48 22.93 24.34
CA THR A 101 -19.33 21.91 23.28
C THR A 101 -20.65 21.23 22.94
N GLU A 102 -21.44 20.86 23.95
CA GLU A 102 -22.79 20.29 23.78
C GLU A 102 -23.72 21.25 23.02
N THR A 103 -23.69 22.54 23.37
CA THR A 103 -24.46 23.57 22.67
C THR A 103 -24.04 23.69 21.20
N ILE A 104 -22.73 23.66 20.92
CA ILE A 104 -22.19 23.69 19.55
C ILE A 104 -22.64 22.47 18.76
N CYS A 105 -22.55 21.27 19.35
CA CYS A 105 -22.96 20.02 18.69
C CYS A 105 -24.46 20.04 18.35
N ARG A 106 -25.29 20.49 19.28
CA ARG A 106 -26.74 20.62 19.05
C ARG A 106 -27.05 21.64 17.95
N ASN A 107 -26.38 22.79 17.94
CA ASN A 107 -26.58 23.77 16.87
C ASN A 107 -26.12 23.21 15.52
N PHE A 108 -24.98 22.54 15.48
CA PHE A 108 -24.47 21.88 14.27
C PHE A 108 -25.45 20.82 13.74
N GLU A 109 -26.02 19.99 14.61
CA GLU A 109 -27.03 18.97 14.25
C GLU A 109 -28.30 19.58 13.65
N ASN A 110 -28.71 20.77 14.09
CA ASN A 110 -29.96 21.42 13.66
C ASN A 110 -29.77 22.45 12.53
N GLU A 111 -28.52 22.82 12.24
CA GLU A 111 -28.18 23.82 11.23
C GLU A 111 -27.34 23.17 10.10
N VAL A 112 -26.12 23.66 9.87
CA VAL A 112 -25.28 23.32 8.72
C VAL A 112 -24.89 21.84 8.66
N GLY A 113 -24.84 21.13 9.80
CA GLY A 113 -24.45 19.73 9.85
C GLY A 113 -25.38 18.82 9.06
N VAL A 114 -26.68 19.14 8.99
CA VAL A 114 -27.65 18.36 8.20
C VAL A 114 -27.32 18.42 6.72
N ASP A 115 -26.97 19.60 6.21
CA ASP A 115 -26.68 19.77 4.79
C ASP A 115 -25.32 19.19 4.41
N LEU A 116 -24.32 19.33 5.30
CA LEU A 116 -23.03 18.66 5.13
C LEU A 116 -23.17 17.13 5.14
N GLN A 117 -23.99 16.57 6.04
CA GLN A 117 -24.27 15.14 6.07
C GLN A 117 -24.95 14.65 4.78
N LYS A 118 -25.92 15.40 4.24
CA LYS A 118 -26.53 15.07 2.93
C LYS A 118 -25.50 15.07 1.81
N MET A 119 -24.59 16.06 1.80
CA MET A 119 -23.51 16.11 0.81
C MET A 119 -22.55 14.93 0.94
N LEU A 120 -22.25 14.52 2.18
CA LEU A 120 -21.41 13.36 2.47
C LEU A 120 -22.04 12.05 1.99
N ILE A 121 -23.34 11.87 2.24
CA ILE A 121 -24.10 10.70 1.77
C ILE A 121 -24.09 10.65 0.24
N LYS A 122 -24.39 11.77 -0.44
CA LYS A 122 -24.31 11.85 -1.91
C LYS A 122 -22.92 11.51 -2.44
N ARG A 123 -21.86 11.94 -1.76
CA ARG A 123 -20.49 11.53 -2.10
C ARG A 123 -20.33 10.01 -1.95
N SER A 124 -20.82 9.42 -0.86
CA SER A 124 -20.70 7.97 -0.64
C SER A 124 -21.40 7.11 -1.68
N GLU A 125 -22.45 7.61 -2.34
CA GLU A 125 -23.12 6.92 -3.44
C GLU A 125 -22.25 6.82 -4.71
N LEU A 126 -21.25 7.71 -4.85
CA LEU A 126 -20.37 7.79 -6.02
C LEU A 126 -19.04 7.06 -5.82
N HIS A 127 -18.74 6.58 -4.61
CA HIS A 127 -17.42 6.01 -4.26
C HIS A 127 -17.56 4.77 -3.40
N LYS A 128 -16.82 3.69 -3.73
CA LYS A 128 -16.74 2.49 -2.86
C LYS A 128 -16.16 2.82 -1.49
N ASN A 129 -15.17 3.72 -1.45
CA ASN A 129 -14.65 4.32 -0.24
C ASN A 129 -14.66 5.85 -0.41
N TRP A 130 -15.61 6.52 0.25
CA TRP A 130 -15.77 7.97 0.13
C TRP A 130 -14.67 8.78 0.82
N LEU A 131 -13.93 8.14 1.73
CA LEU A 131 -12.91 8.75 2.57
C LEU A 131 -11.49 8.61 2.00
N GLU A 132 -11.22 7.57 1.20
CA GLU A 132 -9.89 7.21 0.70
C GLU A 132 -9.07 8.41 0.21
N GLN A 133 -9.57 9.13 -0.81
CA GLN A 133 -8.89 10.28 -1.38
C GLN A 133 -8.68 11.41 -0.37
N TRP A 134 -9.70 11.71 0.44
CA TRP A 134 -9.60 12.78 1.44
C TRP A 134 -8.60 12.45 2.54
N TRP A 135 -8.57 11.19 2.98
CA TRP A 135 -7.61 10.73 3.96
C TRP A 135 -6.18 10.78 3.41
N GLU A 136 -5.96 10.28 2.20
CA GLU A 136 -4.65 10.35 1.54
C GLU A 136 -4.15 11.80 1.42
N ASP A 137 -5.01 12.68 0.90
CA ASP A 137 -4.68 14.07 0.67
C ASP A 137 -4.38 14.82 1.98
N VAL A 138 -5.31 14.76 2.95
CA VAL A 138 -5.23 15.57 4.18
C VAL A 138 -4.24 15.00 5.19
N ALA A 139 -4.22 13.67 5.38
CA ALA A 139 -3.37 13.06 6.39
C ALA A 139 -1.90 12.96 5.94
N TYR A 140 -1.62 12.90 4.63
CA TYR A 140 -0.26 12.67 4.13
C TYR A 140 0.22 13.72 3.12
N LEU A 141 -0.52 13.97 2.04
CA LEU A 141 0.04 14.68 0.89
C LEU A 141 0.07 16.21 1.04
N GLN A 142 -0.84 16.79 1.83
CA GLN A 142 -0.90 18.24 2.05
C GLN A 142 0.06 18.72 3.14
N GLY A 143 0.42 17.84 4.09
CA GLY A 143 1.34 18.13 5.18
C GLY A 143 2.69 18.65 4.66
N ARG A 144 3.23 19.69 5.30
CA ARG A 144 4.53 20.29 4.94
C ARG A 144 5.66 19.93 5.89
N LEU A 145 5.38 19.15 6.93
CA LEU A 145 6.40 18.63 7.82
C LEU A 145 7.28 17.60 7.09
N PRO A 146 8.58 17.51 7.44
CA PRO A 146 9.44 16.46 6.91
C PRO A 146 8.84 15.06 7.15
N LEU A 147 8.97 14.16 6.18
CA LEU A 147 8.46 12.79 6.31
C LEU A 147 9.13 12.02 7.47
N ILE A 148 10.43 12.27 7.69
CA ILE A 148 11.19 11.74 8.82
C ILE A 148 11.44 12.89 9.80
N PRO A 149 11.16 12.74 11.11
CA PRO A 149 10.63 11.54 11.80
C PRO A 149 9.09 11.50 11.87
N PHE A 150 8.38 12.44 11.26
CA PHE A 150 6.98 12.74 11.63
C PHE A 150 5.92 11.84 10.99
N SER A 151 6.23 11.13 9.91
CA SER A 151 5.24 10.37 9.13
C SER A 151 5.68 8.93 8.85
N ASN A 152 6.95 8.73 8.48
CA ASN A 152 7.44 7.41 8.12
C ASN A 152 7.45 6.46 9.33
N MET A 153 6.77 5.32 9.19
CA MET A 153 6.85 4.22 10.14
C MET A 153 8.10 3.37 9.86
N THR A 154 8.80 2.94 10.91
CA THR A 154 9.92 2.00 10.80
C THR A 154 9.66 0.79 11.68
N GLY A 155 10.11 -0.38 11.23
CA GLY A 155 10.05 -1.62 11.99
C GLY A 155 11.39 -2.33 11.92
N SER A 156 11.95 -2.67 13.08
CA SER A 156 13.16 -3.48 13.13
C SER A 156 12.80 -4.91 12.73
N GLN A 157 13.49 -5.46 11.74
CA GLN A 157 13.38 -6.88 11.42
C GLN A 157 14.29 -7.67 12.38
N PRO A 158 13.88 -8.88 12.82
CA PRO A 158 14.81 -9.76 13.49
C PRO A 158 16.00 -10.03 12.55
N ASN A 159 17.23 -9.93 13.07
CA ASN A 159 18.41 -10.38 12.36
C ASN A 159 18.31 -11.91 12.23
N PHE A 160 17.71 -12.40 11.15
CA PHE A 160 17.92 -13.77 10.75
C PHE A 160 19.24 -13.85 9.99
N ASP A 161 20.04 -14.88 10.26
CA ASP A 161 21.27 -15.20 9.52
C ASP A 161 20.93 -15.69 8.10
N PHE A 162 20.27 -14.87 7.30
CA PHE A 162 19.91 -15.18 5.91
C PHE A 162 21.14 -15.36 5.02
N TRP A 163 22.30 -14.90 5.47
CA TRP A 163 23.55 -14.98 4.74
C TRP A 163 24.69 -15.45 5.64
N PRO A 164 24.91 -16.77 5.78
CA PRO A 164 26.05 -17.27 6.53
C PRO A 164 27.34 -16.78 5.87
N ILE A 165 28.29 -16.31 6.69
CA ILE A 165 29.62 -15.91 6.23
C ILE A 165 30.24 -17.12 5.52
N LYS A 166 30.45 -16.99 4.21
CA LYS A 166 31.23 -17.98 3.45
C LYS A 166 32.69 -17.62 3.61
N THR A 167 33.51 -18.54 4.10
CA THR A 167 34.96 -18.47 3.90
C THR A 167 35.22 -18.45 2.39
N GLY A 168 35.94 -17.42 1.93
CA GLY A 168 36.26 -17.26 0.51
C GLY A 168 36.96 -18.49 -0.06
N THR A 169 36.68 -18.78 -1.32
CA THR A 169 37.42 -19.77 -2.15
C THR A 169 38.77 -19.22 -2.56
#